data_AF-A0A1D6HIL5-F1
#
_entry.id   AF-A0A1D6HIL5-F1
#
_cell.length_a   1.000
_cell.length_b   1.000
_cell.length_c   1.000
_cell.angle_alpha   90.00
_cell.angle_beta   90.00
_cell.angle_gamma   90.00
#
_symmetry.space_group_name_H-M   'P 1'
#
loop_
_entity.id
_entity.type
_entity.pdbx_description
1 polymer ?
#
loop_
_entity_poly.entity_id
_entity_poly.type
_entity_poly.pdbx_seq_one_letter_code
_entity_poly.pdbx_strand_id
1 'polypeptide(L)'
;MDLNDKIPDTSSADARKGRDIQGIPWEQINITRKKYRQSRLEQYKNYENVPNSGEEAMKDCKPTEKGGIYYEFRRNTRSVKSTILHFQLRNLVWATSKHDIYLVSHYSIRHWSALSGVDTELINVQGHVAPREKHAGSLLEGFYQTQVSTLTVKDNLLVAGGFQGELICKHLDQEGISFCCRTTYDDNAITNAVEIFNTSSGAVHFMASNNDSGVRYYDMERFQLFKHFQFEWPVNVGFFGFLAISVTLMFYIWIFLLVLLLQACFVES
;
A
#
# COMPACT_ATOMS: atom_id res chain seq x y z
N MET A 1 -3.43 -23.79 21.79
CA MET A 1 -4.79 -23.21 21.69
C MET A 1 -4.63 -21.72 21.97
N ASP A 2 -4.65 -20.91 20.93
CA ASP A 2 -4.29 -19.49 21.01
C ASP A 2 -5.39 -18.72 21.76
N LEU A 3 -5.00 -17.84 22.70
CA LEU A 3 -5.94 -17.06 23.52
C LEU A 3 -6.80 -16.08 22.68
N ASN A 4 -6.45 -15.89 21.40
CA ASN A 4 -7.18 -15.05 20.45
C ASN A 4 -8.49 -15.66 19.90
N ASP A 5 -8.72 -16.97 20.04
CA ASP A 5 -9.93 -17.64 19.52
C ASP A 5 -11.23 -17.32 20.31
N LYS A 6 -11.15 -16.51 21.38
CA LYS A 6 -12.29 -16.30 22.30
C LYS A 6 -13.03 -14.98 22.14
N ILE A 7 -12.55 -14.03 21.34
CA ILE A 7 -13.25 -12.73 21.18
C ILE A 7 -14.04 -12.75 19.87
N PRO A 8 -15.39 -12.79 19.93
CA PRO A 8 -16.20 -12.85 18.73
C PRO A 8 -16.07 -11.56 17.91
N ASP A 9 -16.39 -11.64 16.62
CA ASP A 9 -16.58 -10.47 15.75
C ASP A 9 -17.56 -9.47 16.37
N THR A 10 -17.47 -8.21 15.96
CA THR A 10 -18.40 -7.15 16.40
C THR A 10 -19.30 -6.73 15.25
N SER A 11 -20.59 -6.99 15.37
CA SER A 11 -21.60 -6.53 14.40
C SER A 11 -22.07 -5.10 14.69
N SER A 12 -22.72 -4.46 13.72
CA SER A 12 -23.38 -3.16 13.95
C SER A 12 -24.47 -3.20 15.04
N ALA A 13 -25.10 -4.36 15.26
CA ALA A 13 -26.06 -4.55 16.34
C ALA A 13 -25.37 -4.58 17.71
N ASP A 14 -24.21 -5.23 17.81
CA ASP A 14 -23.42 -5.25 19.05
C ASP A 14 -22.86 -3.86 19.36
N ALA A 15 -22.37 -3.16 18.34
CA ALA A 15 -21.87 -1.79 18.49
C ALA A 15 -22.97 -0.84 18.99
N ARG A 16 -24.20 -0.97 18.47
CA ARG A 16 -25.37 -0.23 18.95
C ARG A 16 -25.76 -0.57 20.40
N LYS A 17 -25.43 -1.77 20.88
CA LYS A 17 -25.59 -2.19 22.28
C LYS A 17 -24.43 -1.73 23.19
N GLY A 18 -23.46 -0.97 22.66
CA GLY A 18 -22.35 -0.41 23.43
C GLY A 18 -21.04 -1.21 23.34
N ARG A 19 -21.00 -2.31 22.57
CA ARG A 19 -19.75 -3.05 22.34
C ARG A 19 -18.77 -2.20 21.53
N ASP A 20 -17.49 -2.22 21.91
CA ASP A 20 -16.46 -1.48 21.16
C ASP A 20 -16.30 -2.04 19.73
N ILE A 21 -16.27 -1.18 18.72
CA ILE A 21 -16.18 -1.56 17.31
C ILE A 21 -14.88 -2.31 16.95
N GLN A 22 -13.82 -2.20 17.75
CA GLN A 22 -12.58 -2.98 17.59
C GLN A 22 -12.62 -4.27 18.43
N GLY A 23 -13.71 -4.50 19.18
CA GLY A 23 -13.87 -5.62 20.09
C GLY A 23 -12.96 -5.54 21.32
N ILE A 24 -12.49 -4.35 21.71
CA ILE A 24 -11.67 -4.17 22.91
C ILE A 24 -12.57 -4.29 24.16
N PRO A 25 -12.29 -5.23 25.09
CA PRO A 25 -13.11 -5.44 26.26
C PRO A 25 -12.75 -4.41 27.35
N TRP A 26 -13.12 -3.14 27.15
CA TRP A 26 -12.78 -2.04 28.06
C TRP A 26 -13.20 -2.28 29.52
N GLU A 27 -14.25 -3.07 29.77
CA GLU A 27 -14.71 -3.44 31.12
C GLU A 27 -13.74 -4.38 31.85
N GLN A 28 -12.88 -5.10 31.13
CA GLN A 28 -11.87 -6.00 31.68
C GLN A 28 -10.50 -5.31 31.86
N ILE A 29 -10.39 -4.04 31.46
CA ILE A 29 -9.13 -3.29 31.49
C ILE A 29 -9.29 -2.14 32.50
N ASN A 30 -8.28 -1.94 33.36
CA ASN A 30 -8.27 -0.89 34.38
C ASN A 30 -8.07 0.54 33.82
N ILE A 31 -8.47 0.79 32.56
CA ILE A 31 -8.43 2.10 31.92
C ILE A 31 -9.65 2.30 31.03
N THR A 32 -10.26 3.49 31.09
CA THR A 32 -11.35 3.82 30.19
C THR A 32 -10.83 4.14 28.79
N ARG A 33 -11.65 3.90 27.76
CA ARG A 33 -11.35 4.28 26.37
C ARG A 33 -10.93 5.75 26.23
N LYS A 34 -11.57 6.66 26.97
CA LYS A 34 -11.27 8.10 26.95
C LYS A 34 -9.86 8.36 27.49
N LYS A 35 -9.53 7.82 28.67
CA LYS A 35 -8.19 7.97 29.28
C LYS A 35 -7.10 7.39 28.38
N TYR A 36 -7.33 6.20 27.83
CA TYR A 36 -6.37 5.58 26.91
C TYR A 36 -6.09 6.45 25.67
N ARG A 37 -7.13 7.01 25.05
CA ARG A 37 -6.97 7.93 23.90
C ARG A 37 -6.21 9.20 24.26
N GLN A 38 -6.49 9.77 25.43
CA GLN A 38 -5.79 10.95 25.91
C GLN A 38 -4.30 10.66 26.11
N SER A 39 -3.96 9.59 26.84
CA SER A 39 -2.56 9.20 27.05
C SER A 39 -1.84 8.93 25.72
N ARG A 40 -2.50 8.32 24.74
CA ARG A 40 -1.92 8.15 23.40
C ARG A 40 -1.62 9.50 22.72
N LEU A 41 -2.53 10.48 22.79
CA LEU A 41 -2.30 11.80 22.19
C LEU A 41 -1.15 12.55 22.85
N GLU A 42 -0.94 12.35 24.15
CA GLU A 42 0.13 13.01 24.91
C GLU A 42 1.50 12.34 24.75
N GLN A 43 1.52 11.00 24.61
CA GLN A 43 2.76 10.21 24.69
C GLN A 43 3.24 9.67 23.34
N TYR A 44 2.35 9.53 22.36
CA TYR A 44 2.70 8.94 21.07
C TYR A 44 3.55 9.91 20.25
N LYS A 45 4.76 9.47 19.91
CA LYS A 45 5.64 10.18 18.98
C LYS A 45 5.69 9.40 17.67
N ASN A 46 5.32 10.08 16.58
CA ASN A 46 5.46 9.51 15.25
C ASN A 46 6.95 9.34 14.93
N TYR A 47 7.27 8.26 14.22
CA TYR A 47 8.56 8.17 13.55
C TYR A 47 8.54 9.09 12.33
N GLU A 48 9.53 9.95 12.20
CA GLU A 48 9.67 10.88 11.09
C GLU A 48 11.08 10.79 10.52
N ASN A 49 11.20 10.68 9.19
CA ASN A 49 12.50 10.78 8.52
C ASN A 49 13.02 12.23 8.53
N VAL A 50 12.09 13.18 8.44
CA VAL A 50 12.37 14.62 8.52
C VAL A 50 11.70 15.15 9.79
N PRO A 51 12.47 15.68 10.76
CA PRO A 51 11.93 16.19 12.02
C PRO A 51 10.82 17.22 11.80
N ASN A 52 9.73 17.09 12.55
CA ASN A 52 8.54 17.95 12.55
C ASN A 52 7.76 17.99 11.22
N SER A 53 8.03 17.06 10.30
CA SER A 53 7.38 17.05 8.98
C SER A 53 5.85 16.96 9.07
N GLY A 54 5.30 16.23 10.04
CA GLY A 54 3.86 16.15 10.25
C GLY A 54 3.25 17.48 10.73
N GLU A 55 3.93 18.18 11.63
CA GLU A 55 3.47 19.47 12.16
C GLU A 55 3.56 20.58 11.11
N GLU A 56 4.65 20.62 10.34
CA GLU A 56 4.79 21.57 9.23
C GLU A 56 3.74 21.34 8.15
N ALA A 57 3.52 20.09 7.72
CA ALA A 57 2.48 19.76 6.73
C ALA A 57 1.07 20.14 7.21
N MET A 58 0.79 20.08 8.51
CA MET A 58 -0.50 20.50 9.05
C MET A 58 -0.75 22.00 8.93
N LYS A 59 0.29 22.84 8.85
CA LYS A 59 0.12 24.30 8.68
C LYS A 59 -0.46 24.66 7.32
N ASP A 60 -0.15 23.85 6.31
CA ASP A 60 -0.64 24.03 4.93
C ASP A 60 -1.99 23.32 4.68
N CYS A 61 -2.44 22.48 5.62
CA CYS A 61 -3.71 21.77 5.52
C CYS A 61 -4.89 22.74 5.69
N LYS A 62 -5.81 22.75 4.72
CA LYS A 62 -7.07 23.50 4.85
C LYS A 62 -7.91 22.92 6.00
N PRO A 63 -8.40 23.75 6.93
CA PRO A 63 -9.35 23.30 7.94
C PRO A 63 -10.60 22.72 7.28
N THR A 64 -11.07 21.58 7.78
CA THR A 64 -12.29 20.93 7.30
C THR A 64 -13.39 20.98 8.35
N GLU A 65 -14.63 21.10 7.89
CA GLU A 65 -15.80 20.99 8.76
C GLU A 65 -15.95 19.56 9.28
N LYS A 66 -16.12 19.43 10.59
CA LYS A 66 -16.32 18.14 11.25
C LYS A 66 -17.83 17.88 11.39
N GLY A 67 -18.22 16.61 11.37
CA GLY A 67 -19.61 16.19 11.65
C GLY A 67 -20.34 15.54 10.47
N GLY A 68 -19.74 15.52 9.28
CA GLY A 68 -20.26 14.75 8.16
C GLY A 68 -20.29 13.24 8.45
N ILE A 69 -21.41 12.58 8.14
CA ILE A 69 -21.57 11.12 8.25
C ILE A 69 -21.44 10.54 6.84
N TYR A 70 -20.26 10.02 6.52
CA TYR A 70 -19.97 9.40 5.22
C TYR A 70 -20.01 7.88 5.25
N TYR A 71 -19.78 7.29 6.43
CA TYR A 71 -19.70 5.84 6.61
C TYR A 71 -20.43 5.44 7.90
N GLU A 72 -21.10 4.29 7.85
CA GLU A 72 -21.69 3.64 9.02
C GLU A 72 -20.91 2.36 9.34
N PHE A 73 -20.70 2.09 10.63
CA PHE A 73 -20.05 0.86 11.05
C PHE A 73 -20.92 -0.36 10.71
N ARG A 74 -20.38 -1.27 9.90
CA ARG A 74 -21.06 -2.51 9.52
C ARG A 74 -20.64 -3.71 10.36
N ARG A 75 -19.34 -3.99 10.39
CA ARG A 75 -18.76 -5.15 11.07
C ARG A 75 -17.26 -4.96 11.27
N ASN A 76 -16.73 -5.51 12.36
CA ASN A 76 -15.32 -5.82 12.52
C ASN A 76 -15.18 -7.34 12.55
N THR A 77 -14.33 -7.87 11.67
CA THR A 77 -14.03 -9.30 11.63
C THR A 77 -12.60 -9.57 12.08
N ARG A 78 -12.42 -10.68 12.81
CA ARG A 78 -11.13 -11.18 13.27
C ARG A 78 -10.70 -12.45 12.53
N SER A 79 -11.54 -12.97 11.63
CA SER A 79 -11.26 -14.19 10.87
C SER A 79 -10.07 -14.03 9.90
N VAL A 80 -9.78 -12.79 9.51
CA VAL A 80 -8.66 -12.45 8.62
C VAL A 80 -7.91 -11.25 9.19
N LYS A 81 -6.59 -11.39 9.32
CA LYS A 81 -5.71 -10.36 9.86
C LYS A 81 -4.47 -10.22 9.00
N SER A 82 -4.19 -8.99 8.56
CA SER A 82 -2.97 -8.75 7.81
C SER A 82 -1.73 -8.87 8.69
N THR A 83 -0.71 -9.57 8.20
CA THR A 83 0.62 -9.64 8.81
C THR A 83 1.48 -8.52 8.25
N ILE A 84 1.93 -7.62 9.13
CA ILE A 84 2.74 -6.46 8.77
C ILE A 84 4.11 -6.66 9.41
N LEU A 85 5.15 -6.82 8.59
CA LEU A 85 6.51 -7.08 9.06
C LEU A 85 7.34 -5.80 9.16
N HIS A 86 7.16 -4.85 8.23
CA HIS A 86 7.87 -3.58 8.25
C HIS A 86 7.08 -2.52 9.02
N PHE A 87 7.74 -1.62 9.75
CA PHE A 87 7.07 -0.59 10.55
C PHE A 87 6.56 0.60 9.72
N GLN A 88 7.03 0.79 8.48
CA GLN A 88 6.55 1.86 7.57
C GLN A 88 5.66 1.36 6.43
N LEU A 89 5.86 0.13 5.95
CA LEU A 89 5.18 -0.35 4.75
C LEU A 89 3.82 -0.95 5.15
N ARG A 90 2.75 -0.37 4.60
CA ARG A 90 1.35 -0.65 5.02
C ARG A 90 0.41 -1.03 3.88
N ASN A 91 0.89 -1.01 2.64
CA ASN A 91 0.10 -1.37 1.47
C ASN A 91 0.00 -2.90 1.34
N LEU A 92 -0.59 -3.56 2.34
CA LEU A 92 -0.71 -5.02 2.47
C LEU A 92 -2.18 -5.49 2.57
N VAL A 93 -3.11 -4.54 2.43
CA VAL A 93 -4.56 -4.75 2.36
C VAL A 93 -5.08 -3.91 1.21
N TRP A 94 -5.82 -4.53 0.31
CA TRP A 94 -6.34 -3.88 -0.89
C TRP A 94 -7.80 -4.26 -1.11
N ALA A 95 -8.66 -3.30 -1.43
CA ALA A 95 -10.07 -3.56 -1.74
C ALA A 95 -10.34 -3.23 -3.20
N THR A 96 -10.84 -4.21 -3.96
CA THR A 96 -11.24 -4.00 -5.37
C THR A 96 -12.72 -3.67 -5.50
N SER A 97 -13.50 -3.94 -4.46
CA SER A 97 -14.92 -3.64 -4.37
C SER A 97 -15.30 -3.38 -2.91
N LYS A 98 -16.56 -3.04 -2.66
CA LYS A 98 -17.13 -2.95 -1.29
C LYS A 98 -17.10 -4.28 -0.51
N HIS A 99 -16.85 -5.39 -1.20
CA HIS A 99 -16.98 -6.74 -0.65
C HIS A 99 -15.72 -7.57 -0.77
N ASP A 100 -14.78 -7.18 -1.62
CA ASP A 100 -13.60 -7.99 -1.96
C ASP A 100 -12.35 -7.35 -1.38
N ILE A 101 -11.71 -8.06 -0.46
CA ILE A 101 -10.50 -7.62 0.23
C ILE A 101 -9.39 -8.63 -0.04
N TYR A 102 -8.24 -8.14 -0.44
CA TYR A 102 -7.03 -8.91 -0.64
C TYR A 102 -6.03 -8.49 0.42
N LEU A 103 -5.40 -9.45 1.08
CA LEU A 103 -4.47 -9.16 2.17
C LEU A 103 -3.36 -10.19 2.28
N VAL A 104 -2.24 -9.76 2.87
CA VAL A 104 -1.14 -10.65 3.25
C VAL A 104 -1.33 -11.13 4.68
N SER A 105 -1.31 -12.44 4.92
CA SER A 105 -1.43 -13.09 6.23
C SER A 105 -0.52 -14.31 6.32
N HIS A 106 0.47 -14.30 7.22
CA HIS A 106 1.38 -15.43 7.50
C HIS A 106 1.97 -16.10 6.25
N TYR A 107 2.59 -15.33 5.35
CA TYR A 107 3.11 -15.78 4.04
C TYR A 107 2.07 -16.22 3.01
N SER A 108 0.77 -16.03 3.28
CA SER A 108 -0.28 -16.22 2.28
C SER A 108 -0.80 -14.87 1.80
N ILE A 109 -0.97 -14.71 0.50
CA ILE A 109 -1.80 -13.66 -0.08
C ILE A 109 -3.19 -14.26 -0.25
N ARG A 110 -4.19 -13.64 0.37
CA ARG A 110 -5.54 -14.19 0.51
C ARG A 110 -6.58 -13.21 -0.01
N HIS A 111 -7.68 -13.73 -0.54
CA HIS A 111 -8.90 -12.99 -0.84
C HIS A 111 -9.95 -13.35 0.20
N TRP A 112 -10.56 -12.33 0.78
CA TRP A 112 -11.68 -12.46 1.70
C TRP A 112 -12.89 -11.71 1.16
N SER A 113 -14.02 -12.41 1.10
CA SER A 113 -15.29 -11.83 0.70
C SER A 113 -16.12 -11.45 1.92
N ALA A 114 -16.42 -10.15 2.06
CA ALA A 114 -17.29 -9.64 3.11
C ALA A 114 -18.76 -10.08 2.95
N LEU A 115 -19.15 -10.56 1.75
CA LEU A 115 -20.50 -11.07 1.48
C LEU A 115 -20.67 -12.50 1.98
N SER A 116 -19.78 -13.41 1.57
CA SER A 116 -19.88 -14.84 1.91
C SER A 116 -19.13 -15.19 3.19
N GLY A 117 -18.20 -14.33 3.65
CA GLY A 117 -17.28 -14.63 4.73
C GLY A 117 -16.19 -15.63 4.35
N VAL A 118 -16.10 -16.03 3.07
CA VAL A 118 -15.12 -17.00 2.57
C VAL A 118 -13.75 -16.34 2.50
N ASP A 119 -12.75 -17.07 2.99
CA ASP A 119 -11.33 -16.75 2.92
C ASP A 119 -10.64 -17.76 2.00
N THR A 120 -10.03 -17.28 0.92
CA THR A 120 -9.39 -18.09 -0.12
C THR A 120 -7.92 -17.71 -0.23
N GLU A 121 -7.02 -18.68 -0.09
CA GLU A 121 -5.60 -18.49 -0.34
C GLU A 121 -5.33 -18.43 -1.85
N LEU A 122 -4.68 -17.36 -2.31
CA LEU A 122 -4.36 -17.15 -3.72
C LEU A 122 -2.93 -17.51 -4.06
N ILE A 123 -1.99 -17.16 -3.16
CA ILE A 123 -0.55 -17.41 -3.31
C ILE A 123 0.01 -17.73 -1.93
N ASN A 124 0.70 -18.86 -1.80
CA ASN A 124 1.49 -19.19 -0.62
C ASN A 124 2.97 -18.90 -0.93
N VAL A 125 3.49 -17.78 -0.41
CA VAL A 125 4.88 -17.36 -0.63
C VAL A 125 5.87 -17.96 0.38
N GLN A 126 5.39 -18.84 1.29
CA GLN A 126 6.28 -19.64 2.14
C GLN A 126 6.98 -20.73 1.33
N GLY A 127 6.23 -21.36 0.42
CA GLY A 127 6.72 -22.38 -0.50
C GLY A 127 7.46 -21.80 -1.70
N HIS A 128 7.68 -22.66 -2.70
CA HIS A 128 8.25 -22.25 -3.97
C HIS A 128 7.21 -21.52 -4.81
N VAL A 129 7.56 -20.34 -5.31
CA VAL A 129 6.73 -19.51 -6.18
C VAL A 129 7.50 -19.26 -7.47
N ALA A 130 7.06 -19.88 -8.57
CA ALA A 130 7.69 -19.74 -9.88
C ALA A 130 6.63 -19.46 -10.96
N PRO A 131 6.99 -18.76 -12.05
CA PRO A 131 6.05 -18.45 -13.11
C PRO A 131 5.73 -19.72 -13.90
N ARG A 132 4.46 -19.92 -14.23
CA ARG A 132 4.03 -21.03 -15.12
C ARG A 132 4.32 -20.71 -16.59
N GLU A 133 4.35 -19.43 -16.93
CA GLU A 133 4.60 -18.95 -18.28
C GLU A 133 6.04 -18.50 -18.46
N LYS A 134 6.60 -18.75 -19.65
CA LYS A 134 7.96 -18.37 -20.00
C LYS A 134 7.95 -17.03 -20.72
N HIS A 135 8.14 -15.97 -19.95
CA HIS A 135 8.36 -14.62 -20.48
C HIS A 135 9.82 -14.23 -20.37
N ALA A 136 10.31 -13.41 -21.30
CA ALA A 136 11.72 -13.04 -21.33
C ALA A 136 12.16 -12.22 -20.11
N GLY A 137 11.26 -11.48 -19.46
CA GLY A 137 11.55 -10.79 -18.19
C GLY A 137 11.38 -11.67 -16.95
N SER A 138 10.88 -12.91 -17.09
CA SER A 138 10.58 -13.78 -15.96
C SER A 138 11.85 -14.40 -15.37
N LEU A 139 11.93 -14.42 -14.05
CA LEU A 139 12.89 -15.20 -13.30
C LEU A 139 12.34 -16.62 -13.10
N LEU A 140 12.72 -17.55 -13.97
CA LEU A 140 12.15 -18.91 -14.03
C LEU A 140 12.44 -19.77 -12.79
N GLU A 141 13.53 -19.50 -12.08
CA GLU A 141 13.86 -20.19 -10.83
C GLU A 141 12.87 -19.85 -9.71
N GLY A 142 12.15 -18.73 -9.82
CA GLY A 142 11.18 -18.30 -8.83
C GLY A 142 11.80 -17.86 -7.51
N PHE A 143 11.00 -17.89 -6.45
CA PHE A 143 11.35 -17.45 -5.12
C PHE A 143 10.90 -18.44 -4.04
N TYR A 144 11.50 -18.31 -2.86
CA TYR A 144 11.12 -19.05 -1.66
C TYR A 144 11.01 -18.06 -0.50
N GLN A 145 10.04 -18.28 0.38
CA GLN A 145 9.89 -17.54 1.64
C GLN A 145 9.89 -16.01 1.46
N THR A 146 9.29 -15.51 0.38
CA THR A 146 9.24 -14.08 0.09
C THR A 146 8.52 -13.33 1.21
N GLN A 147 9.18 -12.34 1.78
CA GLN A 147 8.57 -11.43 2.74
C GLN A 147 7.89 -10.30 1.97
N VAL A 148 6.56 -10.34 1.88
CA VAL A 148 5.80 -9.34 1.13
C VAL A 148 5.79 -8.00 1.88
N SER A 149 6.25 -6.94 1.21
CA SER A 149 6.24 -5.56 1.70
C SER A 149 5.07 -4.73 1.17
N THR A 150 4.58 -5.06 -0.01
CA THR A 150 3.49 -4.33 -0.68
C THR A 150 2.66 -5.23 -1.58
N LEU A 151 1.39 -4.89 -1.76
CA LEU A 151 0.40 -5.61 -2.55
C LEU A 151 -0.51 -4.58 -3.23
N THR A 152 -0.86 -4.83 -4.49
CA THR A 152 -1.92 -4.12 -5.21
C THR A 152 -2.71 -5.07 -6.06
N VAL A 153 -4.02 -4.85 -6.14
CA VAL A 153 -4.93 -5.67 -6.93
C VAL A 153 -5.86 -4.78 -7.75
N LYS A 154 -5.85 -4.91 -9.06
CA LYS A 154 -6.67 -4.09 -9.95
C LYS A 154 -6.82 -4.76 -11.29
N ASP A 155 -7.98 -4.59 -11.92
CA ASP A 155 -8.25 -5.08 -13.28
C ASP A 155 -7.85 -6.55 -13.47
N ASN A 156 -8.24 -7.40 -12.49
CA ASN A 156 -7.96 -8.85 -12.47
C ASN A 156 -6.47 -9.24 -12.38
N LEU A 157 -5.59 -8.27 -12.08
CA LEU A 157 -4.16 -8.48 -11.84
C LEU A 157 -3.84 -8.23 -10.36
N LEU A 158 -3.07 -9.14 -9.77
CA LEU A 158 -2.46 -9.01 -8.46
C LEU A 158 -0.96 -8.87 -8.62
N VAL A 159 -0.38 -7.83 -8.03
CA VAL A 159 1.08 -7.62 -7.97
C VAL A 159 1.50 -7.51 -6.51
N ALA A 160 2.48 -8.32 -6.12
CA ALA A 160 3.09 -8.30 -4.80
C ALA A 160 4.59 -7.97 -4.91
N GLY A 161 5.07 -7.09 -4.04
CA GLY A 161 6.47 -6.73 -3.89
C GLY A 161 7.08 -7.31 -2.62
N GLY A 162 8.34 -7.75 -2.70
CA GLY A 162 9.08 -8.33 -1.58
C GLY A 162 10.23 -7.48 -1.03
N PHE A 163 10.80 -7.92 0.09
CA PHE A 163 11.91 -7.24 0.77
C PHE A 163 13.24 -7.33 0.02
N GLN A 164 13.42 -8.29 -0.88
CA GLN A 164 14.63 -8.50 -1.68
C GLN A 164 14.40 -8.16 -3.15
N GLY A 165 13.58 -7.13 -3.40
CA GLY A 165 13.27 -6.62 -4.74
C GLY A 165 12.42 -7.56 -5.58
N GLU A 166 11.81 -8.58 -4.98
CA GLU A 166 10.93 -9.49 -5.71
C GLU A 166 9.67 -8.77 -6.18
N LEU A 167 9.19 -9.16 -7.36
CA LEU A 167 7.88 -8.87 -7.88
C LEU A 167 7.22 -10.18 -8.29
N ILE A 168 5.99 -10.41 -7.82
CA ILE A 168 5.17 -11.57 -8.15
C ILE A 168 3.84 -11.08 -8.70
N CYS A 169 3.53 -11.49 -9.92
CA CYS A 169 2.32 -11.10 -10.65
C CYS A 169 1.45 -12.32 -10.93
N LYS A 170 0.15 -12.19 -10.64
CA LYS A 170 -0.85 -13.24 -10.85
C LYS A 170 -2.11 -12.63 -11.46
N HIS A 171 -2.54 -13.17 -12.59
CA HIS A 171 -3.91 -13.02 -13.04
C HIS A 171 -4.85 -13.83 -12.16
N LEU A 172 -5.92 -13.21 -11.63
CA LEU A 172 -6.80 -13.83 -10.63
C LEU A 172 -7.74 -14.89 -11.23
N ASP A 173 -8.00 -14.81 -12.53
CA ASP A 173 -8.79 -15.76 -13.32
C ASP A 173 -7.97 -16.95 -13.87
N GLN A 174 -6.65 -16.95 -13.63
CA GLN A 174 -5.74 -17.99 -14.10
C GLN A 174 -5.10 -18.73 -12.92
N GLU A 175 -4.74 -20.00 -13.13
CA GLU A 175 -3.99 -20.74 -12.13
C GLU A 175 -2.48 -20.42 -12.16
N GLY A 176 -1.86 -20.43 -10.99
CA GLY A 176 -0.42 -20.19 -10.85
C GLY A 176 -0.02 -18.73 -10.96
N ILE A 177 1.29 -18.51 -11.15
CA ILE A 177 1.92 -17.20 -11.28
C ILE A 177 2.15 -16.93 -12.77
N SER A 178 1.71 -15.76 -13.22
CA SER A 178 1.87 -15.33 -14.62
C SER A 178 3.29 -14.82 -14.86
N PHE A 179 3.82 -14.06 -13.93
CA PHE A 179 5.16 -13.46 -14.04
C PHE A 179 5.77 -13.22 -12.68
N CYS A 180 7.08 -13.39 -12.56
CA CYS A 180 7.82 -12.89 -11.42
C CYS A 180 9.24 -12.51 -11.83
N CYS A 181 9.79 -11.48 -11.21
CA CYS A 181 11.15 -11.02 -11.48
C CYS A 181 11.77 -10.40 -10.23
N ARG A 182 13.08 -10.17 -10.27
CA ARG A 182 13.78 -9.36 -9.27
C ARG A 182 14.13 -8.00 -9.89
N THR A 183 13.63 -6.94 -9.27
CA THR A 183 13.80 -5.54 -9.72
C THR A 183 15.24 -5.05 -9.60
N THR A 184 15.92 -5.49 -8.54
CA THR A 184 17.26 -5.07 -8.15
C THR A 184 17.89 -6.11 -7.23
N TYR A 185 19.21 -6.19 -7.22
CA TYR A 185 19.99 -7.07 -6.36
C TYR A 185 20.79 -6.30 -5.30
N ASP A 186 20.46 -5.01 -5.10
CA ASP A 186 21.03 -4.20 -4.04
C ASP A 186 20.74 -4.82 -2.65
N ASP A 187 21.63 -4.60 -1.70
CA ASP A 187 21.41 -5.03 -0.31
C ASP A 187 20.15 -4.39 0.28
N ASN A 188 19.76 -3.21 -0.22
CA ASN A 188 18.56 -2.47 0.15
C ASN A 188 17.47 -2.53 -0.94
N ALA A 189 17.14 -3.74 -1.40
CA ALA A 189 16.26 -3.97 -2.55
C ALA A 189 14.75 -3.81 -2.31
N ILE A 190 14.30 -3.52 -1.08
CA ILE A 190 12.88 -3.59 -0.69
C ILE A 190 11.97 -2.90 -1.71
N THR A 191 10.96 -3.63 -2.20
CA THR A 191 9.90 -3.04 -3.01
C THR A 191 8.95 -2.29 -2.08
N ASN A 192 9.00 -0.96 -2.10
CA ASN A 192 8.29 -0.10 -1.17
C ASN A 192 6.80 0.03 -1.51
N ALA A 193 6.49 0.24 -2.79
CA ALA A 193 5.13 0.32 -3.29
C ALA A 193 5.03 -0.26 -4.70
N VAL A 194 3.86 -0.80 -5.00
CA VAL A 194 3.45 -1.17 -6.35
C VAL A 194 2.13 -0.45 -6.66
N GLU A 195 1.92 -0.07 -7.92
CA GLU A 195 0.66 0.55 -8.39
C GLU A 195 0.36 0.05 -9.79
N ILE A 196 -0.85 -0.47 -10.01
CA ILE A 196 -1.32 -0.96 -11.31
C ILE A 196 -2.08 0.17 -12.01
N PHE A 197 -1.75 0.43 -13.27
CA PHE A 197 -2.38 1.48 -14.05
C PHE A 197 -2.53 1.11 -15.52
N ASN A 198 -3.49 1.76 -16.17
CA ASN A 198 -3.70 1.63 -17.61
C ASN A 198 -3.05 2.84 -18.28
N THR A 199 -2.32 2.58 -19.36
CA THR A 199 -1.77 3.64 -20.21
C THR A 199 -2.88 4.31 -21.03
N SER A 200 -2.54 5.38 -21.76
CA SER A 200 -3.51 6.06 -22.64
C SER A 200 -4.02 5.20 -23.78
N SER A 201 -3.29 4.14 -24.16
CA SER A 201 -3.76 3.13 -25.13
C SER A 201 -4.63 2.04 -24.49
N GLY A 202 -4.79 2.04 -23.17
CA GLY A 202 -5.50 1.00 -22.43
C GLY A 202 -4.63 -0.20 -22.03
N ALA A 203 -3.35 -0.23 -22.42
CA ALA A 203 -2.45 -1.32 -22.02
C ALA A 203 -2.20 -1.29 -20.50
N VAL A 204 -2.22 -2.46 -19.87
CA VAL A 204 -2.02 -2.63 -18.43
C VAL A 204 -0.52 -2.58 -18.12
N HIS A 205 -0.15 -1.71 -17.20
CA HIS A 205 1.20 -1.57 -16.69
C HIS A 205 1.15 -1.58 -15.16
N PHE A 206 2.31 -1.80 -14.55
CA PHE A 206 2.47 -1.45 -13.15
C PHE A 206 3.79 -0.73 -12.91
N MET A 207 3.81 0.08 -11.85
CA MET A 207 4.99 0.74 -11.36
C MET A 207 5.42 0.08 -10.05
N ALA A 208 6.72 -0.13 -9.88
CA ALA A 208 7.33 -0.55 -8.63
C ALA A 208 8.33 0.51 -8.18
N SER A 209 8.20 1.00 -6.95
CA SER A 209 9.21 1.84 -6.32
C SER A 209 10.00 0.99 -5.33
N ASN A 210 11.33 1.13 -5.36
CA ASN A 210 12.24 0.34 -4.55
C ASN A 210 13.07 1.24 -3.64
N ASN A 211 13.64 0.63 -2.61
CA ASN A 211 14.48 1.32 -1.65
C ASN A 211 15.89 1.64 -2.21
N ASP A 212 16.21 1.15 -3.41
CA ASP A 212 17.42 1.47 -4.17
C ASP A 212 17.33 2.80 -4.96
N SER A 213 16.35 3.65 -4.61
CA SER A 213 16.05 4.91 -5.29
C SER A 213 15.59 4.74 -6.75
N GLY A 214 15.23 3.52 -7.16
CA GLY A 214 14.69 3.22 -8.47
C GLY A 214 13.16 3.20 -8.50
N VAL A 215 12.60 3.71 -9.59
CA VAL A 215 11.19 3.52 -9.96
C VAL A 215 11.13 2.85 -11.33
N ARG A 216 10.46 1.70 -11.38
CA ARG A 216 10.46 0.79 -12.52
C ARG A 216 9.04 0.59 -13.04
N TYR A 217 8.89 0.68 -14.35
CA TYR A 217 7.62 0.51 -15.04
C TYR A 217 7.68 -0.81 -15.79
N TYR A 218 6.66 -1.65 -15.61
CA TYR A 218 6.55 -2.94 -16.26
C TYR A 218 5.35 -2.93 -17.20
N ASP A 219 5.58 -3.47 -18.40
CA ASP A 219 4.57 -3.71 -19.42
C ASP A 219 4.03 -5.14 -19.23
N MET A 220 2.72 -5.28 -19.00
CA MET A 220 2.08 -6.56 -18.74
C MET A 220 1.67 -7.34 -19.99
N GLU A 221 1.70 -6.73 -21.18
CA GLU A 221 1.56 -7.47 -22.43
C GLU A 221 2.86 -8.20 -22.78
N ARG A 222 4.00 -7.56 -22.49
CA ARG A 222 5.34 -8.11 -22.79
C ARG A 222 6.02 -8.78 -21.60
N PHE A 223 5.49 -8.59 -20.40
CA PHE A 223 6.08 -9.07 -19.15
C PHE A 223 7.55 -8.68 -18.99
N GLN A 224 7.82 -7.38 -19.20
CA GLN A 224 9.17 -6.83 -19.22
C GLN A 224 9.24 -5.45 -18.58
N LEU A 225 10.44 -5.10 -18.10
CA LEU A 225 10.77 -3.75 -17.71
C LEU A 225 10.69 -2.83 -18.94
N PHE A 226 9.80 -1.85 -18.87
CA PHE A 226 9.60 -0.85 -19.90
C PHE A 226 10.45 0.41 -19.65
N LYS A 227 10.51 0.87 -18.41
CA LYS A 227 11.24 2.10 -18.05
C LYS A 227 11.80 2.05 -16.65
N HIS A 228 12.97 2.65 -16.46
CA HIS A 228 13.63 2.78 -15.16
C HIS A 228 14.02 4.25 -14.94
N PHE A 229 13.64 4.78 -13.78
CA PHE A 229 14.00 6.11 -13.33
C PHE A 229 14.79 6.00 -12.04
N GLN A 230 15.94 6.66 -11.99
CA GLN A 230 16.76 6.74 -10.79
C GLN A 230 16.56 8.10 -10.13
N PHE A 231 16.37 8.09 -8.82
CA PHE A 231 16.28 9.28 -7.99
C PHE A 231 17.48 9.36 -7.05
N GLU A 232 17.66 10.53 -6.43
CA GLU A 232 18.70 10.76 -5.43
C GLU A 232 18.38 10.10 -4.08
N TRP A 233 17.13 9.70 -3.86
CA TRP A 233 16.66 9.08 -2.61
C TRP A 233 15.63 7.97 -2.86
N PRO A 234 15.46 7.06 -1.88
CA PRO A 234 14.45 6.00 -1.95
C PRO A 234 13.04 6.51 -2.16
N VAL A 235 12.29 5.85 -3.03
CA VAL A 235 10.90 6.23 -3.33
C VAL A 235 9.95 5.31 -2.57
N ASN A 236 9.24 5.87 -1.59
CA ASN A 236 8.37 5.11 -0.67
C ASN A 236 6.98 4.83 -1.23
N VAL A 237 6.44 5.74 -2.04
CA VAL A 237 5.13 5.60 -2.71
C VAL A 237 5.24 6.22 -4.09
N GLY A 238 4.77 5.49 -5.10
CA GLY A 238 4.51 6.03 -6.43
C GLY A 238 3.03 5.86 -6.76
N PHE A 239 2.41 6.88 -7.35
CA PHE A 239 1.04 6.83 -7.85
C PHE A 239 0.99 7.27 -9.31
N PHE A 240 0.26 6.55 -10.15
CA PHE A 240 0.01 6.96 -11.53
C PHE A 240 -1.33 7.68 -11.64
N GLY A 241 -1.28 9.01 -11.72
CA GLY A 241 -2.45 9.84 -11.98
C GLY A 241 -2.50 10.29 -13.43
N PHE A 242 -3.64 10.08 -14.10
CA PHE A 242 -4.05 10.94 -15.23
C PHE A 242 -4.44 12.31 -14.67
N LEU A 243 -3.46 13.04 -14.19
CA LEU A 243 -3.55 14.49 -14.13
C LEU A 243 -2.65 14.99 -15.24
N ALA A 244 -3.25 15.33 -16.39
CA ALA A 244 -2.70 16.44 -17.14
C ALA A 244 -2.52 17.56 -16.11
N ILE A 245 -1.27 18.02 -15.92
CA ILE A 245 -0.73 18.77 -14.75
C ILE A 245 -0.10 17.79 -13.72
N SER A 246 1.20 17.50 -13.73
CA SER A 246 2.13 18.26 -12.88
C SER A 246 3.62 17.86 -13.04
N VAL A 247 4.09 17.63 -14.27
CA VAL A 247 5.50 18.01 -14.58
C VAL A 247 5.51 19.48 -15.02
N THR A 248 4.42 19.93 -15.64
CA THR A 248 4.17 21.33 -15.99
C THR A 248 3.97 22.20 -14.75
N LEU A 249 3.35 21.74 -13.65
CA LEU A 249 3.17 22.60 -12.47
C LEU A 249 4.50 22.86 -11.72
N MET A 250 5.41 21.87 -11.65
CA MET A 250 6.75 22.12 -11.10
C MET A 250 7.56 23.05 -12.01
N PHE A 251 7.49 22.88 -13.33
CA PHE A 251 8.17 23.81 -14.25
C PHE A 251 7.55 25.22 -14.25
N TYR A 252 6.23 25.36 -14.15
CA TYR A 252 5.58 26.68 -14.11
C TYR A 252 5.76 27.38 -12.76
N ILE A 253 5.78 26.67 -11.63
CA ILE A 253 6.11 27.28 -10.33
C ILE A 253 7.57 27.76 -10.33
N TRP A 254 8.50 26.99 -10.92
CA TRP A 254 9.90 27.43 -11.06
C TRP A 254 10.07 28.59 -12.05
N ILE A 255 9.37 28.61 -13.18
CA ILE A 255 9.42 29.73 -14.15
C ILE A 255 8.75 30.98 -13.56
N PHE A 256 7.64 30.86 -12.83
CA PHE A 256 6.97 32.01 -12.20
C PHE A 256 7.82 32.60 -11.07
N LEU A 257 8.51 31.77 -10.29
CA LEU A 257 9.48 32.22 -9.28
C LEU A 257 10.74 32.83 -9.92
N LEU A 258 11.22 32.29 -11.04
CA LEU A 258 12.37 32.84 -11.79
C LEU A 258 12.03 34.20 -12.43
N VAL A 259 10.81 34.37 -12.98
CA VAL A 259 10.34 35.64 -13.54
C VAL A 259 10.14 36.69 -12.44
N LEU A 260 9.63 36.31 -11.26
CA LEU A 260 9.51 37.22 -10.11
C LEU A 260 10.88 37.62 -9.53
N LEU A 261 11.86 36.71 -9.51
CA LEU A 261 13.25 37.02 -9.13
C LEU A 261 13.96 37.91 -10.16
N LEU A 262 13.72 37.70 -11.46
CA LEU A 262 14.29 38.55 -12.51
C LEU A 262 13.62 39.93 -12.60
N GLN A 263 12.33 40.05 -12.27
CA GLN A 263 11.66 41.36 -12.17
C GLN A 263 12.07 42.14 -10.91
N ALA A 264 12.42 41.45 -9.81
CA ALA A 264 12.96 42.09 -8.62
C ALA A 264 14.40 42.64 -8.81
N CYS A 265 15.19 42.05 -9.70
CA CYS A 265 16.55 42.52 -10.03
C CYS A 265 16.60 43.71 -11.01
N PHE A 266 15.46 44.21 -11.52
CA PHE A 266 15.41 45.34 -12.47
C PHE A 266 14.75 46.62 -11.91
N VAL A 267 14.49 46.68 -10.59
CA VAL A 267 13.87 47.85 -9.95
C VAL A 267 14.80 48.52 -8.91
N GLU A 268 16.05 48.09 -8.81
CA GLU A 268 17.12 48.86 -8.14
C GLU A 268 18.26 49.18 -9.11
N SER A 269 18.00 50.14 -10.01
CA SER A 269 18.99 51.03 -10.62
C SER A 269 18.33 52.33 -11.04
#